data_AF-A0A3C1UEV2-F1
#
_entry.id   AF-A0A3C1UEV2-F1
#
_cell.length_a   1.000
_cell.length_b   1.000
_cell.length_c   1.000
_cell.angle_alpha   90.00
_cell.angle_beta   90.00
_cell.angle_gamma   90.00
#
_symmetry.space_group_name_H-M   'P 1'
#
loop_
_entity.id
_entity.type
_entity.pdbx_description
1 polymer ?
#
loop_
_entity_poly.entity_id
_entity_poly.type
_entity_poly.pdbx_seq_one_letter_code
_entity_poly.pdbx_strand_id
1 'polypeptide(L)' 'RLADAIIALVDNYGYEDDGETLKIYMAREDLANLSNMTTSNAIRTLSSFCQEHILTVDGRRIKILNPEALRNISKFG' A
#
# COMPACT_ATOMS: atom_id res chain seq x y z
N ARG A 1 -1.28 -9.96 -3.79
CA ARG A 1 -1.40 -9.04 -4.98
C ARG A 1 -1.25 -7.54 -4.65
N LEU A 2 -2.18 -6.92 -3.92
CA LEU A 2 -2.07 -5.46 -3.61
C LEU A 2 -0.94 -5.13 -2.62
N ALA A 3 -0.75 -5.97 -1.60
CA ALA A 3 0.39 -5.86 -0.68
C ALA A 3 1.73 -5.97 -1.42
N ASP A 4 1.82 -6.90 -2.38
CA ASP A 4 3.03 -7.12 -3.20
C ASP A 4 3.36 -5.90 -4.07
N ALA A 5 2.33 -5.34 -4.71
CA ALA A 5 2.45 -4.10 -5.46
C ALA A 5 2.96 -2.94 -4.58
N ILE A 6 2.43 -2.78 -3.36
CA ILE A 6 2.91 -1.74 -2.43
C ILE A 6 4.36 -2.00 -2.03
N ILE A 7 4.75 -3.24 -1.72
CA ILE A 7 6.13 -3.59 -1.37
C ILE A 7 7.09 -3.32 -2.52
N ALA A 8 6.71 -3.65 -3.76
CA ALA A 8 7.50 -3.35 -4.94
C ALA A 8 7.73 -1.84 -5.11
N LEU A 9 6.72 -1.01 -4.78
CA LEU A 9 6.88 0.43 -4.78
C LEU A 9 7.81 0.92 -3.67
N VAL A 10 7.71 0.35 -2.47
CA VAL A 10 8.64 0.68 -1.37
C VAL A 10 10.06 0.37 -1.77
N ASP A 11 10.29 -0.79 -2.37
CA ASP A 11 11.61 -1.23 -2.79
C ASP A 11 12.18 -0.34 -3.90
N ASN A 12 11.32 0.09 -4.84
CA ASN A 12 11.73 0.91 -5.98
C ASN A 12 11.85 2.42 -5.69
N TYR A 13 10.97 2.99 -4.86
CA TYR A 13 10.92 4.44 -4.57
C TYR A 13 11.49 4.80 -3.19
N GLY A 14 11.48 3.87 -2.24
CA GLY A 14 11.85 4.11 -0.86
C GLY A 14 10.80 4.88 -0.07
N TYR A 15 11.21 5.24 1.14
CA TYR A 15 10.43 6.07 2.06
C TYR A 15 10.85 7.54 1.98
N GLU A 16 9.98 8.43 2.43
CA GLU A 16 10.31 9.83 2.72
C GLU A 16 11.20 9.91 3.98
N ASP A 17 11.54 11.13 4.39
CA ASP A 17 12.38 11.41 5.57
C ASP A 17 11.83 10.82 6.88
N ASP A 18 10.52 10.52 6.93
CA ASP A 18 9.87 9.91 8.10
C ASP A 18 10.08 8.39 8.19
N GLY A 19 10.60 7.74 7.15
CA GLY A 19 10.84 6.29 7.12
C GLY A 19 9.56 5.43 7.05
N GLU A 20 8.39 6.07 6.91
CA GLU A 20 7.08 5.41 6.91
C GLU A 20 6.25 5.79 5.69
N THR A 21 6.34 7.04 5.21
CA THR A 21 5.60 7.49 4.02
C THR A 21 6.32 7.06 2.75
N LEU A 22 5.58 6.52 1.80
CA LEU A 22 6.09 6.18 0.48
C LEU A 22 6.47 7.46 -0.30
N LYS A 23 7.66 7.46 -0.94
CA LYS A 23 8.14 8.60 -1.74
C LYS A 23 7.48 8.73 -3.12
N ILE A 24 6.23 8.30 -3.24
CA ILE A 24 5.42 8.38 -4.45
C ILE A 24 3.97 8.70 -4.09
N TYR A 25 3.34 9.48 -4.96
CA TYR A 25 1.93 9.83 -4.87
C TYR A 25 1.14 8.93 -5.81
N MET A 26 0.20 8.17 -5.29
CA MET A 26 -0.67 7.32 -6.10
C MET A 26 -2.12 7.76 -5.99
N ALA A 27 -2.82 7.82 -7.12
CA ALA A 27 -4.26 7.89 -7.09
C ALA A 27 -4.85 6.52 -6.73
N ARG A 28 -6.10 6.53 -6.24
CA ARG A 28 -6.84 5.29 -5.94
C ARG A 28 -6.99 4.40 -7.18
N GLU A 29 -7.06 5.00 -8.38
CA GLU A 29 -7.07 4.29 -9.66
C GLU A 29 -5.72 3.65 -9.99
N ASP A 30 -4.60 4.36 -9.78
CA ASP A 30 -3.26 3.78 -10.01
C ASP A 30 -3.04 2.54 -9.16
N LEU A 31 -3.50 2.57 -7.92
CA LEU A 31 -3.37 1.45 -6.99
C LEU A 31 -4.16 0.21 -7.44
N ALA A 32 -5.31 0.45 -8.06
CA ALA A 32 -6.14 -0.59 -8.66
C ALA A 32 -5.48 -1.19 -9.89
N ASN A 33 -5.01 -0.33 -10.80
CA ASN A 33 -4.30 -0.72 -12.01
C ASN A 33 -3.05 -1.52 -11.69
N LEU A 34 -2.25 -1.07 -10.71
CA LEU A 34 -1.02 -1.72 -10.28
C LEU A 34 -1.24 -3.10 -9.67
N SER A 35 -2.33 -3.27 -8.93
CA SER A 35 -2.68 -4.55 -8.31
C SER A 35 -3.44 -5.51 -9.23
N ASN A 36 -3.65 -5.14 -10.50
CA ASN A 36 -4.54 -5.84 -11.44
C ASN A 36 -5.93 -6.10 -10.83
N MET A 37 -6.44 -5.13 -10.07
CA MET A 37 -7.74 -5.18 -9.41
C MET A 37 -8.64 -4.06 -9.90
N THR A 38 -9.95 -4.23 -9.74
CA THR A 38 -10.89 -3.11 -9.91
C THR A 38 -10.72 -2.11 -8.77
N THR A 39 -10.94 -0.83 -9.06
CA THR A 39 -10.79 0.29 -8.10
C THR A 39 -11.55 0.05 -6.80
N SER A 40 -12.77 -0.49 -6.88
CA SER A 40 -13.57 -0.81 -5.70
C SER A 40 -12.93 -1.88 -4.82
N ASN A 41 -12.37 -2.93 -5.43
CA ASN A 41 -11.75 -4.03 -4.69
C ASN A 41 -10.41 -3.61 -4.09
N ALA A 42 -9.62 -2.81 -4.82
CA ALA A 42 -8.37 -2.24 -4.31
C ALA A 42 -8.61 -1.31 -3.11
N ILE A 43 -9.62 -0.43 -3.20
CA ILE A 43 -10.03 0.45 -2.09
C ILE A 43 -10.50 -0.37 -0.89
N ARG A 44 -11.28 -1.44 -1.10
CA ARG A 44 -11.74 -2.29 -0.01
C ARG A 44 -10.58 -2.95 0.73
N THR A 45 -9.62 -3.51 -0.01
CA THR A 45 -8.42 -4.12 0.58
C THR A 45 -7.56 -3.09 1.31
N LEU A 46 -7.35 -1.90 0.72
CA LEU A 46 -6.70 -0.77 1.39
C LEU A 46 -7.39 -0.39 2.70
N SER A 47 -8.72 -0.26 2.70
CA SER A 47 -9.48 0.03 3.90
C SER A 47 -9.32 -1.04 4.97
N SER A 48 -9.25 -2.33 4.59
CA SER A 48 -8.92 -3.40 5.53
C SER A 48 -7.54 -3.21 6.14
N PHE A 49 -6.52 -2.89 5.33
CA PHE A 49 -5.18 -2.62 5.86
C PHE A 49 -5.12 -1.39 6.78
N CYS A 50 -5.92 -0.36 6.50
CA CYS A 50 -6.09 0.78 7.39
C CYS A 50 -6.76 0.39 8.72
N GLN A 51 -7.80 -0.46 8.67
CA GLN A 51 -8.47 -0.96 9.89
C GLN A 51 -7.55 -1.85 10.74
N GLU A 52 -6.68 -2.63 10.10
CA GLU A 52 -5.69 -3.48 10.77
C GLU A 52 -4.44 -2.71 11.21
N HIS A 53 -4.40 -1.38 11.04
CA HIS A 53 -3.25 -0.53 11.37
C HIS A 53 -1.94 -0.97 10.70
N ILE A 54 -2.04 -1.56 9.51
CA ILE A 54 -0.89 -2.02 8.72
C ILE A 54 -0.30 -0.88 7.91
N LEU A 55 -1.17 -0.07 7.33
CA LEU A 55 -0.83 1.15 6.62
C LEU A 55 -1.93 2.17 6.83
N THR A 56 -1.66 3.42 6.54
CA THR A 56 -2.67 4.46 6.46
C THR A 56 -2.51 5.23 5.14
N VAL A 57 -3.60 5.77 4.64
CA VAL A 57 -3.61 6.53 3.39
C VAL A 57 -4.05 7.95 3.69
N ASP A 58 -3.16 8.90 3.41
CA ASP A 58 -3.40 10.33 3.55
C ASP A 58 -3.54 10.94 2.14
N GLY A 59 -4.77 10.94 1.63
CA GLY A 59 -5.09 11.42 0.28
C GLY A 59 -4.47 10.55 -0.82
N ARG A 60 -3.29 10.97 -1.33
CA ARG A 60 -2.51 10.25 -2.35
C ARG A 60 -1.21 9.64 -1.78
N ARG A 61 -0.92 9.90 -0.51
CA ARG A 61 0.25 9.37 0.20
C ARG A 61 -0.14 8.10 0.94
N ILE A 62 0.76 7.13 0.93
CA ILE A 62 0.60 5.89 1.68
C ILE A 62 1.68 5.86 2.74
N LYS A 63 1.28 5.66 3.98
CA LYS A 63 2.15 5.48 5.13
C LYS A 63 2.10 4.03 5.56
N ILE A 64 3.24 3.38 5.60
CA ILE A 64 3.34 2.01 6.08
C ILE A 64 3.63 2.08 7.57
N LEU A 65 2.65 1.70 8.37
CA LEU A 65 2.77 1.66 9.83
C LEU A 65 3.44 0.36 10.28
N ASN A 66 3.16 -0.74 9.56
CA ASN A 66 3.69 -2.05 9.87
C ASN A 66 4.13 -2.79 8.57
N PRO A 67 5.40 -2.65 8.16
CA PRO A 67 5.93 -3.31 6.99
C PRO A 67 6.02 -4.84 7.15
N GLU A 68 6.14 -5.36 8.38
CA GLU A 68 6.17 -6.80 8.64
C GLU A 68 4.82 -7.44 8.38
N ALA A 69 3.73 -6.83 8.89
CA ALA A 69 2.37 -7.30 8.63
C ALA A 69 2.05 -7.26 7.14
N LEU A 70 2.45 -6.20 6.44
CA LEU A 70 2.25 -6.08 4.99
C LEU A 70 3.00 -7.18 4.22
N ARG A 71 4.27 -7.46 4.58
CA ARG A 71 5.06 -8.56 4.00
C ARG A 71 4.42 -9.92 4.27
N ASN A 72 3.87 -10.12 5.46
CA ASN A 72 3.17 -11.35 5.80
C ASN A 72 1.95 -11.54 4.88
N ILE A 73 1.12 -10.51 4.70
CA ILE A 73 -0.03 -10.56 3.81
C ILE A 73 0.39 -10.81 2.35
N SER A 74 1.47 -10.18 1.89
CA SER A 74 1.99 -10.40 0.54
C SER A 74 2.45 -11.84 0.32
N LYS A 75 3.06 -12.45 1.34
CA LYS A 75 3.61 -13.80 1.25
C LYS A 75 2.51 -14.89 1.25
N PHE A 76 1.34 -14.58 1.79
CA PHE A 76 0.22 -15.51 1.91
C PHE A 76 -0.91 -15.29 0.88
N GLY A 77 -0.87 -14.25 0.02
CA GLY A 77 -1.98 -13.90 -0.89
C GLY A 77 -1.60 -13.43 -2.29
#